data_AF-A0A1L5KUL6-F1
#
_entry.id   AF-A0A1L5KUL6-F1
#
_cell.length_a   1.000
_cell.length_b   1.000
_cell.length_c   1.000
_cell.angle_alpha   90.00
_cell.angle_beta   90.00
_cell.angle_gamma   90.00
#
_symmetry.space_group_name_H-M   'P 1'
#
loop_
_entity.id
_entity.type
_entity.pdbx_description
1 polymer ?
#
loop_
_entity_poly.entity_id
_entity_poly.type
_entity_poly.pdbx_seq_one_letter_code
_entity_poly.pdbx_strand_id
1 'polypeptide(L)'
;MLCGKFSFMEGADFTPELAKVLNSKKVSDHHAIIPTMELAKTDIIALPESEKNILTLAGARLIMATAAVHNFEAVTATVECAGQSFTARGKTVLSDGWKEIDRRYRAALKNKPETDDADSDIEKTLPPFSEGQTFENPAATVTEHDTTPPKPHNDVIHFESRQWKYSKCKGAG
;
A
#
# COMPACT_ATOMS: atom_id res chain seq x y z
N MET A 1 -0.95 15.17 20.93
CA MET A 1 -1.50 14.09 20.07
C MET A 1 -0.35 13.30 19.45
N LEU A 2 -0.51 11.99 19.24
CA LEU A 2 0.52 11.09 18.70
C LEU A 2 1.10 11.58 17.36
N CYS A 3 0.26 12.14 16.50
CA CYS A 3 0.64 12.66 15.18
C CYS A 3 1.73 13.74 15.28
N GLY A 4 1.69 14.60 16.30
CA GLY A 4 2.67 15.69 16.48
C GLY A 4 4.07 15.22 16.92
N LYS A 5 4.26 13.92 17.16
CA LYS A 5 5.57 13.34 17.52
C LYS A 5 6.36 12.87 16.31
N PHE A 6 5.71 12.68 15.17
CA PHE A 6 6.33 12.17 13.95
C PHE A 6 6.46 13.27 12.92
N SER A 7 7.68 13.49 12.42
CA SER A 7 7.95 14.54 11.42
C SER A 7 7.15 14.36 10.13
N PHE A 8 6.87 13.12 9.71
CA PHE A 8 6.07 12.85 8.50
C PHE A 8 4.58 13.22 8.64
N MET A 9 4.11 13.52 9.85
CA MET A 9 2.74 13.95 10.13
C MET A 9 2.62 15.47 10.35
N GLU A 10 3.71 16.22 10.23
CA GLU A 10 3.69 17.67 10.38
C GLU A 10 2.74 18.31 9.35
N GLY A 11 1.81 19.14 9.84
CA GLY A 11 0.78 19.79 9.00
C GLY A 11 -0.25 18.84 8.37
N ALA A 12 -0.29 17.56 8.75
CA ALA A 12 -1.33 16.64 8.29
C ALA A 12 -2.63 16.88 9.06
N ASP A 13 -3.73 17.14 8.33
CA ASP A 13 -5.07 17.02 8.90
C ASP A 13 -5.41 15.53 9.03
N PHE A 14 -5.68 15.08 10.25
CA PHE A 14 -5.84 13.66 10.55
C PHE A 14 -6.95 13.44 11.58
N THR A 15 -7.97 12.70 11.17
CA THR A 15 -9.05 12.23 12.05
C THR A 15 -9.03 10.69 12.09
N PRO A 16 -8.76 10.07 13.25
CA PRO A 16 -8.66 8.61 13.35
C PRO A 16 -10.03 7.92 13.36
N GLU A 17 -10.19 6.90 12.52
CA GLU A 17 -11.36 6.02 12.46
C GLU A 17 -11.15 4.75 13.31
N LEU A 18 -11.30 4.88 14.63
CA LEU A 18 -11.02 3.80 15.60
C LEU A 18 -11.87 2.54 15.40
N ALA A 19 -13.10 2.69 14.90
CA ALA A 19 -14.00 1.55 14.68
C ALA A 19 -13.42 0.50 13.70
N LYS A 20 -12.50 0.90 12.81
CA LYS A 20 -11.85 -0.02 11.86
C LYS A 20 -10.87 -0.99 12.52
N VAL A 21 -10.25 -0.59 13.63
CA VAL A 21 -9.15 -1.34 14.26
C VAL A 21 -9.55 -2.02 15.57
N LEU A 22 -10.71 -1.67 16.13
CA LEU A 22 -11.21 -2.23 17.38
C LEU A 22 -12.12 -3.43 17.11
N ASN A 23 -11.62 -4.64 17.35
CA ASN A 23 -12.43 -5.86 17.25
C ASN A 23 -12.04 -6.90 18.31
N SER A 24 -12.71 -6.87 19.46
CA SER A 24 -12.46 -7.79 20.57
C SER A 24 -12.64 -9.27 20.23
N LYS A 25 -13.42 -9.60 19.19
CA LYS A 25 -13.62 -10.99 18.74
C LYS A 25 -12.44 -11.55 17.97
N LYS A 26 -11.58 -10.68 17.44
CA LYS A 26 -10.37 -11.04 16.68
C LYS A 26 -9.10 -10.95 17.52
N VAL A 27 -9.22 -10.68 18.81
CA VAL A 27 -8.11 -10.67 19.77
C VAL A 27 -8.06 -12.04 20.44
N SER A 28 -6.91 -12.72 20.34
CA SER A 28 -6.61 -13.94 21.09
C SER A 28 -5.81 -13.58 22.35
N ASP A 29 -4.65 -14.17 22.56
CA ASP A 29 -3.80 -13.95 23.74
C ASP A 29 -3.17 -12.54 23.75
N HIS A 30 -2.92 -11.98 22.55
CA HIS A 30 -2.25 -10.71 22.39
C HIS A 30 -2.96 -9.84 21.34
N HIS A 31 -2.95 -8.53 21.57
CA HIS A 31 -3.38 -7.53 20.60
C HIS A 31 -2.23 -7.13 19.67
N ALA A 32 -2.54 -6.37 18.61
CA ALA A 32 -1.53 -5.81 17.73
C ALA A 32 -0.49 -4.98 18.51
N ILE A 33 0.76 -5.02 18.06
CA ILE A 33 1.84 -4.20 18.65
C ILE A 33 1.52 -2.73 18.34
N ILE A 34 1.22 -1.95 19.38
CA ILE A 34 0.92 -0.53 19.28
C ILE A 34 1.82 0.26 20.25
N PRO A 35 2.22 1.48 19.89
CA PRO A 35 2.90 2.36 20.82
C PRO A 35 2.04 2.64 22.06
N THR A 36 2.67 2.66 23.22
CA THR A 36 2.01 3.00 24.49
C THR A 36 1.89 4.52 24.66
N MET A 37 1.12 4.95 25.66
CA MET A 37 0.97 6.38 25.98
C MET A 37 2.24 7.04 26.49
N GLU A 38 3.24 6.27 26.93
CA GLU A 38 4.54 6.80 27.31
C GLU A 38 5.27 7.45 26.13
N LEU A 39 4.95 7.07 24.89
CA LEU A 39 5.46 7.72 23.70
C LEU A 39 5.19 9.24 23.66
N ALA A 40 4.09 9.69 24.27
CA ALA A 40 3.79 11.12 24.36
C ALA A 40 4.82 11.87 25.23
N LYS A 41 5.42 11.19 26.21
CA LYS A 41 6.38 11.76 27.17
C LYS A 41 7.83 11.59 26.71
N THR A 42 8.10 10.58 25.87
CA THR A 42 9.43 10.31 25.34
C THR A 42 9.82 11.35 24.26
N ASP A 43 11.10 11.71 24.26
CA ASP A 43 11.73 12.42 23.14
C ASP A 43 12.25 11.39 22.12
N ILE A 44 11.53 11.26 21.01
CA ILE A 44 11.86 10.31 19.93
C ILE A 44 13.19 10.66 19.25
N ILE A 45 13.59 11.93 19.29
CA ILE A 45 14.83 12.40 18.67
C ILE A 45 16.05 11.94 19.48
N ALA A 46 15.90 11.84 20.80
CA ALA A 46 16.95 11.42 21.71
C ALA A 46 17.17 9.89 21.76
N LEU A 47 16.30 9.09 21.13
CA LEU A 47 16.43 7.65 21.09
C LEU A 47 17.52 7.18 20.11
N PRO A 48 18.14 6.01 20.36
CA PRO A 48 18.99 5.34 19.38
C PRO A 48 18.25 5.11 18.06
N GLU A 49 18.98 5.17 16.94
CA GLU A 49 18.38 5.08 15.59
C GLU A 49 17.56 3.81 15.39
N SER A 50 18.03 2.66 15.87
CA SER A 50 17.31 1.39 15.75
C SER A 50 15.97 1.40 16.49
N GLU A 51 15.95 1.88 17.73
CA GLU A 51 14.73 1.99 18.55
C GLU A 51 13.77 3.02 17.97
N LYS A 52 14.30 4.18 17.56
CA LYS A 52 13.55 5.22 16.86
C LYS A 52 12.88 4.68 15.60
N ASN A 53 13.58 3.89 14.79
CA ASN A 53 13.04 3.33 13.55
C ASN A 53 11.91 2.33 13.81
N ILE A 54 12.07 1.44 14.79
CA ILE A 54 11.02 0.47 15.18
C ILE A 54 9.78 1.20 15.72
N LEU A 55 9.99 2.20 16.57
CA LEU A 55 8.91 2.97 17.17
C LEU A 55 8.17 3.83 16.14
N THR A 56 8.91 4.42 15.19
CA THR A 56 8.35 5.17 14.07
C THR A 56 7.57 4.25 13.13
N LEU A 57 8.07 3.05 12.86
CA LEU A 57 7.35 2.04 12.08
C LEU A 57 6.04 1.64 12.76
N ALA A 58 6.06 1.30 14.04
CA ALA A 58 4.86 0.93 14.80
C ALA A 58 3.84 2.08 14.85
N GLY A 59 4.30 3.32 15.06
CA GLY A 59 3.46 4.51 15.03
C GLY A 59 2.85 4.79 13.65
N ALA A 60 3.66 4.74 12.59
CA ALA A 60 3.20 4.92 11.21
C ALA A 60 2.14 3.88 10.84
N ARG A 61 2.34 2.60 11.23
CA ARG A 61 1.35 1.53 11.00
C ARG A 61 0.05 1.77 11.74
N LEU A 62 0.09 2.22 12.99
CA LEU A 62 -1.14 2.55 13.74
C LEU A 62 -1.90 3.73 13.11
N ILE A 63 -1.18 4.78 12.70
CA ILE A 63 -1.77 5.96 12.06
C ILE A 63 -2.41 5.56 10.72
N MET A 64 -1.70 4.80 9.88
CA MET A 64 -2.26 4.29 8.62
C MET A 64 -3.48 3.39 8.83
N ALA A 65 -3.45 2.49 9.82
CA ALA A 65 -4.56 1.59 10.12
C ALA A 65 -5.84 2.32 10.58
N THR A 66 -5.68 3.51 11.15
CA THR A 66 -6.78 4.36 11.61
C THR A 66 -7.11 5.50 10.65
N ALA A 67 -6.42 5.61 9.51
CA ALA A 67 -6.67 6.64 8.52
C ALA A 67 -7.91 6.32 7.64
N ALA A 68 -8.29 7.32 6.85
CA ALA A 68 -9.30 7.17 5.81
C ALA A 68 -8.91 6.07 4.81
N VAL A 69 -9.93 5.41 4.24
CA VAL A 69 -9.70 4.38 3.22
C VAL A 69 -9.16 5.04 1.94
N HIS A 70 -8.22 4.38 1.27
CA HIS A 70 -7.82 4.76 -0.07
C HIS A 70 -8.94 4.38 -1.05
N ASN A 71 -9.61 5.37 -1.62
CA ASN A 71 -10.71 5.18 -2.57
C ASN A 71 -10.23 5.52 -3.98
N PHE A 72 -10.50 4.63 -4.92
CA PHE A 72 -10.18 4.82 -6.33
C PHE A 72 -11.26 4.20 -7.20
N GLU A 73 -11.40 4.74 -8.40
CA GLU A 73 -12.19 4.17 -9.47
C GLU A 73 -11.26 3.35 -10.37
N ALA A 74 -11.64 2.10 -10.64
CA ALA A 74 -10.92 1.22 -11.56
C ALA A 74 -11.72 1.08 -12.86
N VAL A 75 -11.11 1.47 -13.97
CA VAL A 75 -11.70 1.36 -15.30
C VAL A 75 -11.03 0.21 -16.04
N THR A 76 -11.85 -0.68 -16.60
CA THR A 76 -11.38 -1.74 -17.50
C THR A 76 -12.12 -1.60 -18.82
N ALA A 77 -11.38 -1.34 -19.89
CA ALA A 77 -11.91 -1.25 -21.25
C ALA A 77 -11.38 -2.41 -22.08
N THR A 78 -12.29 -3.18 -22.66
CA THR A 78 -11.96 -4.23 -23.63
C THR A 78 -12.25 -3.71 -25.03
N VAL A 79 -11.24 -3.75 -25.89
CA VAL A 79 -11.32 -3.26 -27.27
C VAL A 79 -11.02 -4.44 -28.20
N GLU A 80 -11.79 -4.56 -29.28
CA GLU A 80 -11.55 -5.57 -30.31
C GLU A 80 -10.89 -4.93 -31.52
N CYS A 81 -9.80 -5.52 -32.00
CA CYS A 81 -9.12 -5.12 -33.22
C CYS A 81 -8.81 -6.36 -34.05
N ALA A 82 -9.35 -6.43 -35.27
CA ALA A 82 -9.18 -7.55 -36.20
C ALA A 82 -9.49 -8.94 -35.58
N GLY A 83 -10.53 -9.03 -34.74
CA GLY A 83 -10.91 -10.27 -34.06
C GLY A 83 -10.03 -10.64 -32.86
N GLN A 84 -9.15 -9.76 -32.41
CA GLN A 84 -8.31 -9.93 -31.20
C GLN A 84 -8.75 -8.94 -30.13
N SER A 85 -8.87 -9.41 -28.88
CA SER A 85 -9.27 -8.58 -27.75
C SER A 85 -8.06 -8.02 -27.01
N PHE A 86 -8.04 -6.71 -26.82
CA PHE A 86 -7.06 -5.97 -26.04
C PHE A 86 -7.75 -5.40 -24.80
N THR A 87 -7.04 -5.38 -23.67
CA THR A 87 -7.58 -4.85 -22.41
C THR A 87 -6.73 -3.68 -21.94
N ALA A 88 -7.35 -2.51 -21.81
CA ALA A 88 -6.79 -1.36 -21.12
C ALA A 88 -7.35 -1.30 -19.71
N ARG A 89 -6.48 -1.06 -18.73
CA ARG A 89 -6.84 -0.86 -17.32
C ARG A 89 -6.33 0.50 -16.87
N GLY A 90 -7.13 1.18 -16.07
CA GLY A 90 -6.81 2.48 -15.53
C GLY A 90 -7.38 2.67 -14.15
N LYS A 91 -6.79 3.61 -13.43
CA LYS A 91 -7.17 3.94 -12.06
C LYS A 91 -7.20 5.43 -11.87
N THR A 92 -8.27 5.90 -11.26
CA THR A 92 -8.43 7.30 -10.86
C THR A 92 -8.57 7.34 -9.35
N VAL A 93 -7.59 7.93 -8.66
CA VAL A 93 -7.65 8.07 -7.21
C VAL A 93 -8.68 9.14 -6.84
N LEU A 94 -9.69 8.77 -6.05
CA LEU A 94 -10.72 9.68 -5.53
C LEU A 94 -10.30 10.25 -4.17
N SER A 95 -9.64 9.43 -3.35
CA SER A 95 -9.08 9.81 -2.05
C SER A 95 -7.87 8.95 -1.74
N ASP A 96 -6.72 9.58 -1.47
CA ASP A 96 -5.50 8.87 -1.08
C ASP A 96 -5.67 8.09 0.24
N GLY A 97 -6.39 8.66 1.22
CA GLY A 97 -6.55 8.05 2.54
C GLY A 97 -5.20 7.70 3.18
N TRP A 98 -5.05 6.48 3.68
CA TRP A 98 -3.81 6.01 4.28
C TRP A 98 -2.59 6.04 3.33
N LYS A 99 -2.78 5.99 1.99
CA LYS A 99 -1.67 6.05 1.03
C LYS A 99 -0.92 7.39 1.08
N GLU A 100 -1.58 8.49 1.44
CA GLU A 100 -0.91 9.78 1.64
C GLU A 100 0.06 9.72 2.82
N ILE A 101 -0.35 9.08 3.92
CA ILE A 101 0.48 8.91 5.10
C ILE A 101 1.67 7.99 4.81
N ASP A 102 1.44 6.90 4.07
CA ASP A 102 2.52 6.00 3.61
C ASP A 102 3.55 6.75 2.75
N ARG A 103 3.08 7.58 1.81
CA ARG A 103 3.94 8.41 0.95
C ARG A 103 4.77 9.40 1.77
N ARG A 104 4.16 10.12 2.73
CA ARG A 104 4.88 11.03 3.63
C ARG A 104 5.92 10.28 4.48
N TYR A 105 5.55 9.11 5.01
CA TYR A 105 6.44 8.26 5.80
C TYR A 105 7.65 7.80 4.98
N ARG A 106 7.44 7.30 3.75
CA ARG A 106 8.52 6.88 2.84
C ARG A 106 9.43 8.04 2.45
N ALA A 107 8.86 9.21 2.16
CA ALA A 107 9.64 10.42 1.86
C ALA A 107 10.54 10.83 3.04
N ALA A 108 10.05 10.72 4.27
CA ALA A 108 10.83 11.02 5.48
C ALA A 108 12.00 10.03 5.71
N LEU A 109 11.90 8.79 5.20
CA LEU A 109 12.94 7.77 5.33
C LEU A 109 14.10 7.93 4.33
N LYS A 110 14.05 8.89 3.39
CA LYS A 110 14.99 9.02 2.25
C LYS A 110 15.14 7.73 1.42
N ASN A 111 14.25 6.76 1.62
CA ASN A 111 14.16 5.61 0.74
C ASN A 111 13.71 6.13 -0.62
N LYS A 112 14.36 5.67 -1.69
CA LYS A 112 13.81 5.87 -3.03
C LYS A 112 12.35 5.43 -2.99
N PRO A 113 11.42 6.13 -3.67
CA PRO A 113 10.11 5.56 -3.90
C PRO A 113 10.38 4.22 -4.60
N GLU A 114 10.25 3.11 -3.86
CA GLU A 114 9.90 1.85 -4.50
C GLU A 114 8.56 2.17 -5.12
N THR A 115 8.58 2.43 -6.42
CA THR A 115 7.43 2.14 -7.25
C THR A 115 7.12 0.68 -6.96
N ASP A 116 5.99 0.41 -6.31
CA ASP A 116 5.41 -0.92 -6.37
C ASP A 116 5.23 -1.21 -7.86
N ASP A 117 6.20 -1.86 -8.47
CA ASP A 117 6.25 -2.14 -9.92
C ASP A 117 5.04 -3.00 -10.37
N ALA A 118 4.23 -3.49 -9.43
CA ALA A 118 2.97 -4.17 -9.68
C ALA A 118 1.74 -3.24 -9.83
N ASP A 119 1.78 -1.98 -9.35
CA ASP A 119 0.66 -1.01 -9.48
C ASP A 119 0.97 0.08 -10.54
N SER A 120 2.22 0.21 -11.00
CA SER A 120 2.64 1.29 -11.92
C SER A 120 1.94 1.28 -13.28
N ASP A 121 1.54 0.11 -13.78
CA ASP A 121 0.76 -0.01 -15.02
C ASP A 121 -0.74 0.27 -14.83
N ILE A 122 -1.23 0.23 -13.58
CA ILE A 122 -2.63 0.46 -13.24
C ILE A 122 -2.85 1.93 -12.84
N GLU A 123 -1.83 2.65 -12.37
CA GLU A 123 -1.91 4.06 -11.96
C GLU A 123 -2.14 5.06 -13.10
N LYS A 124 -2.16 4.61 -14.37
CA LYS A 124 -2.48 5.48 -15.50
C LYS A 124 -3.98 5.79 -15.51
N THR A 125 -4.32 7.07 -15.44
CA THR A 125 -5.70 7.54 -15.64
C THR A 125 -6.07 7.31 -17.11
N LEU A 126 -7.12 6.52 -17.34
CA LEU A 126 -7.63 6.31 -18.70
C LEU A 126 -8.55 7.47 -19.10
N PRO A 127 -8.55 7.86 -20.39
CA PRO A 127 -9.55 8.79 -20.89
C PRO A 127 -10.96 8.17 -20.80
N PRO A 128 -12.01 9.00 -20.76
CA PRO A 128 -13.38 8.50 -20.78
C PRO A 128 -13.66 7.76 -22.09
N PHE A 129 -14.23 6.56 -21.98
CA PHE A 129 -14.69 5.75 -23.12
C PHE A 129 -16.22 5.74 -23.18
N SER A 130 -16.76 5.51 -24.38
CA SER A 130 -18.18 5.23 -24.57
C SER A 130 -18.37 3.85 -25.21
N GLU A 131 -19.41 3.13 -24.81
CA GLU A 131 -19.74 1.85 -25.46
C GLU A 131 -20.02 2.06 -26.95
N GLY A 132 -19.41 1.22 -27.79
CA GLY A 132 -19.50 1.34 -29.25
C GLY A 132 -18.57 2.39 -29.87
N GLN A 133 -17.67 3.01 -29.10
CA GLN A 133 -16.65 3.91 -29.63
C GLN A 133 -15.71 3.17 -30.58
N THR A 134 -15.49 3.73 -31.76
CA THR A 134 -14.57 3.23 -32.78
C THR A 134 -13.33 4.10 -32.87
N PHE A 135 -12.16 3.47 -33.02
CA PHE A 135 -10.88 4.15 -33.20
C PHE A 135 -10.36 3.89 -34.62
N GLU A 136 -9.99 4.94 -35.36
CA GLU A 136 -9.41 4.80 -36.68
C GLU A 136 -7.87 4.77 -36.61
N ASN A 137 -7.26 3.87 -37.39
CA ASN A 137 -5.81 3.73 -37.54
C ASN A 137 -5.02 3.62 -36.21
N PRO A 138 -5.30 2.61 -35.35
CA PRO A 138 -4.54 2.42 -34.12
C PRO A 138 -3.07 2.09 -34.44
N ALA A 139 -2.14 2.79 -33.80
CA ALA A 139 -0.73 2.42 -33.85
C ALA A 139 -0.53 1.09 -33.09
N ALA A 140 0.01 0.09 -33.78
CA ALA A 140 0.33 -1.20 -33.21
C ALA A 140 1.85 -1.41 -33.18
N THR A 141 2.38 -1.83 -32.03
CA THR A 141 3.79 -2.14 -31.83
C THR A 141 3.94 -3.53 -31.24
N VAL A 142 4.89 -4.31 -31.77
CA VAL A 142 5.27 -5.60 -31.19
C VAL A 142 6.39 -5.35 -30.18
N THR A 143 6.20 -5.78 -28.93
CA THR A 143 7.22 -5.70 -27.88
C THR A 143 7.73 -7.10 -27.55
N GLU A 144 9.05 -7.25 -27.48
CA GLU A 144 9.71 -8.46 -27.01
C GLU A 144 10.07 -8.28 -25.54
N HIS A 145 9.75 -9.27 -24.71
CA HIS A 145 10.03 -9.27 -23.28
C HIS A 145 10.65 -10.60 -22.88
N ASP A 146 11.74 -10.53 -22.11
CA ASP A 146 12.41 -11.70 -21.54
C ASP A 146 11.86 -12.03 -20.16
N THR A 147 11.71 -13.32 -19.86
CA THR A 147 11.38 -13.75 -18.50
C THR A 147 12.61 -13.58 -17.60
N THR A 148 12.42 -12.93 -16.45
CA THR A 148 13.49 -12.82 -15.45
C THR A 148 13.43 -14.01 -14.48
N PRO A 149 14.57 -14.62 -14.10
CA PRO A 149 14.58 -15.67 -13.07
C PRO A 149 14.03 -15.13 -11.73
N PRO A 150 13.44 -15.99 -10.88
CA PRO A 150 12.91 -15.57 -9.59
C PRO A 150 13.96 -14.90 -8.72
N LYS A 151 13.55 -13.89 -7.94
CA LYS A 151 14.42 -13.22 -6.98
C LYS A 151 15.00 -14.24 -5.98
N PRO A 152 16.31 -14.18 -5.65
CA PRO A 152 16.90 -15.04 -4.64
C PRO A 152 16.27 -14.81 -3.26
N HIS A 153 16.31 -15.82 -2.39
CA HIS A 153 15.72 -15.71 -1.06
C HIS A 153 16.51 -14.71 -0.21
N ASN A 154 15.78 -13.77 0.40
CA ASN A 154 16.23 -12.97 1.53
C ASN A 154 15.38 -13.33 2.77
N ASP A 155 15.72 -12.76 3.93
CA ASP A 155 15.00 -13.07 5.19
C ASP A 155 13.50 -12.78 5.11
N VAL A 156 13.11 -11.74 4.36
CA VAL A 156 11.70 -11.38 4.14
C VAL A 156 10.98 -12.47 3.35
N ILE A 157 11.49 -12.85 2.17
CA ILE A 157 10.93 -13.91 1.31
C ILE A 157 10.87 -15.24 2.06
N HIS A 158 11.89 -15.56 2.86
CA HIS A 158 11.94 -16.77 3.67
C HIS A 158 10.89 -16.77 4.80
N PHE A 159 10.65 -15.63 5.43
CA PHE A 159 9.61 -15.53 6.46
C PHE A 159 8.21 -15.61 5.86
N GLU A 160 7.95 -14.88 4.77
CA GLU A 160 6.66 -14.89 4.07
C GLU A 160 6.27 -16.29 3.56
N SER A 161 7.22 -17.00 2.93
CA SER A 161 6.98 -18.37 2.45
C SER A 161 6.70 -19.36 3.58
N ARG A 162 7.27 -19.16 4.78
CA ARG A 162 6.94 -19.95 5.98
C ARG A 162 5.56 -19.62 6.55
N GLN A 163 5.19 -18.33 6.62
CA GLN A 163 3.85 -17.92 7.06
C GLN A 163 2.75 -18.46 6.15
N TRP A 164 2.96 -18.41 4.83
CA TRP A 164 2.06 -19.00 3.85
C TRP A 164 1.84 -20.50 4.06
N LYS A 165 2.92 -21.26 4.27
CA LYS A 165 2.85 -22.69 4.58
C LYS A 165 2.06 -22.97 5.86
N TYR A 166 2.27 -22.16 6.91
CA TYR A 166 1.56 -22.32 8.17
C TYR A 166 0.05 -22.03 8.05
N SER A 167 -0.33 -21.00 7.29
CA SER A 167 -1.74 -20.63 7.06
C SER A 167 -2.52 -21.73 6.33
N LYS A 168 -1.94 -22.34 5.28
CA LYS A 168 -2.58 -23.47 4.57
C LYS A 168 -2.83 -24.68 5.48
N CYS A 169 -1.92 -24.96 6.41
CA CYS A 169 -2.08 -26.08 7.34
C CYS A 169 -3.20 -25.85 8.37
N LYS A 170 -3.51 -24.60 8.73
CA LYS A 170 -4.59 -24.28 9.68
C LYS A 170 -5.98 -24.15 9.05
N GLY A 171 -6.08 -23.91 7.74
CA GLY A 171 -7.37 -23.79 7.03
C GLY A 171 -7.96 -25.11 6.52
N ALA A 172 -7.34 -26.25 6.82
CA ALA A 172 -7.73 -27.58 6.35
C ALA A 172 -8.35 -28.47 7.46
N GLY A 173 -8.84 -27.86 8.55
CA GLY A 173 -9.46 -28.55 9.69
C GLY A 173 -10.82 -27.96 10.04
#